data_AF-A0A6C0B693-F1
#
_entry.id   AF-A0A6C0B693-F1
#
_cell.length_a   1.000
_cell.length_b   1.000
_cell.length_c   1.000
_cell.angle_alpha   90.00
_cell.angle_beta   90.00
_cell.angle_gamma   90.00
#
_symmetry.space_group_name_H-M   'P 1'
#
loop_
_entity.id
_entity.type
_entity.pdbx_description
1 polymer ?
#
loop_
_entity_poly.entity_id
_entity_poly.type
_entity_poly.pdbx_seq_one_letter_code
_entity_poly.pdbx_strand_id
1 'polypeptide(L)'
;MSDNNYIATMDDLLQNQTTAHQQEETDRAGLQPFITPTDFSGPLSRWASSGFQSPFTIFSVQFTVPPLCSDGVKRTPYEYICFLLGQNVISQLDLFQSNFQGMKISCLVADTTLSIRVSK
;
A
#
# COMPACT_ATOMS: atom_id res chain seq x y z
N MET A 1 -10.13 -9.36 -39.46
CA MET A 1 -9.51 -9.45 -38.13
C MET A 1 -10.56 -10.04 -37.22
N SER A 2 -10.43 -11.31 -36.90
CA SER A 2 -11.47 -12.06 -36.18
C SER A 2 -11.40 -11.69 -34.70
N ASP A 3 -12.47 -11.08 -34.19
CA ASP A 3 -12.68 -10.89 -32.76
C ASP A 3 -12.71 -12.25 -32.09
N ASN A 4 -11.64 -12.56 -31.37
CA ASN A 4 -11.49 -13.81 -30.64
C ASN A 4 -12.40 -13.72 -29.40
N ASN A 5 -13.62 -14.24 -29.53
CA ASN A 5 -14.64 -14.23 -28.49
C ASN A 5 -14.25 -15.26 -27.41
N TYR A 6 -13.30 -14.88 -26.56
CA TYR A 6 -12.85 -15.72 -25.44
C TYR A 6 -13.97 -15.76 -24.39
N ILE A 7 -14.63 -16.92 -24.28
CA ILE A 7 -15.59 -17.21 -23.23
C ILE A 7 -14.78 -17.74 -22.05
N ALA A 8 -14.65 -16.93 -20.99
CA ALA A 8 -13.99 -17.37 -19.75
C ALA A 8 -14.67 -18.63 -19.20
N THR A 9 -13.90 -19.67 -18.92
CA THR A 9 -14.41 -20.90 -18.30
C THR A 9 -14.62 -20.68 -16.79
N MET A 10 -15.40 -21.56 -16.15
CA MET A 10 -15.56 -21.52 -14.68
C MET A 10 -14.20 -21.65 -13.96
N ASP A 11 -13.30 -22.47 -14.49
CA ASP A 11 -11.96 -22.65 -13.95
C ASP A 11 -11.13 -21.37 -14.09
N ASP A 12 -11.27 -20.63 -15.20
CA ASP A 12 -10.61 -19.33 -15.39
C ASP A 12 -11.12 -18.30 -14.37
N LEU A 13 -12.42 -18.30 -14.06
CA LEU A 13 -13.01 -17.40 -13.07
C LEU A 13 -12.52 -17.72 -11.64
N LEU A 14 -12.51 -18.99 -11.27
CA LEU A 14 -12.03 -19.45 -9.96
C LEU A 14 -10.53 -19.17 -9.78
N GLN A 15 -9.74 -19.37 -10.84
CA GLN A 15 -8.31 -19.08 -10.83
C GLN A 15 -8.05 -17.59 -10.68
N ASN A 16 -8.76 -16.74 -11.44
CA ASN A 16 -8.63 -15.28 -11.35
C ASN A 16 -8.98 -14.75 -9.95
N GLN A 17 -10.05 -15.28 -9.35
CA GLN A 17 -10.46 -14.92 -8.00
C GLN A 17 -9.40 -15.33 -6.95
N THR A 18 -8.88 -16.56 -7.08
CA THR A 18 -7.84 -17.07 -6.17
C THR A 18 -6.55 -16.25 -6.27
N THR A 19 -6.14 -15.90 -7.49
CA THR A 19 -4.95 -15.07 -7.72
C THR A 19 -5.13 -13.65 -7.18
N ALA A 20 -6.29 -13.02 -7.39
CA ALA A 20 -6.57 -11.70 -6.83
C ALA A 20 -6.51 -11.71 -5.29
N HIS A 21 -7.11 -12.72 -4.67
CA HIS A 21 -7.09 -12.86 -3.21
C HIS A 21 -5.67 -13.06 -2.66
N GLN A 22 -4.86 -13.91 -3.28
CA GLN A 22 -3.46 -14.13 -2.87
C GLN A 22 -2.61 -12.85 -3.00
N GLN A 23 -2.83 -12.08 -4.08
CA GLN A 23 -2.14 -10.81 -4.27
C GLN A 23 -2.55 -9.78 -3.20
N GLU A 24 -3.84 -9.68 -2.90
CA GLU A 24 -4.37 -8.80 -1.87
C GLU A 24 -3.82 -9.14 -0.48
N GLU A 25 -3.69 -10.43 -0.15
CA GLU A 25 -3.10 -10.88 1.10
C GLU A 25 -1.60 -10.51 1.19
N THR A 26 -0.87 -10.68 0.08
CA THR A 26 0.54 -10.27 -0.03
C THR A 26 0.72 -8.77 0.16
N ASP A 27 -0.08 -7.97 -0.54
CA ASP A 27 -0.02 -6.51 -0.46
C ASP A 27 -0.43 -6.01 0.94
N ARG A 28 -1.45 -6.64 1.55
CA ARG A 28 -1.88 -6.34 2.93
C ARG A 28 -0.78 -6.65 3.94
N ALA A 29 -0.07 -7.76 3.78
CA ALA A 29 1.08 -8.09 4.61
C ALA A 29 2.20 -7.04 4.45
N GLY A 30 2.45 -6.58 3.22
CA GLY A 30 3.40 -5.51 2.93
C GLY A 30 3.03 -4.17 3.61
N LEU A 31 1.74 -3.87 3.76
CA LEU A 31 1.25 -2.67 4.44
C LEU A 31 1.28 -2.74 5.97
N GLN A 32 1.60 -3.89 6.57
CA GLN A 32 1.60 -4.05 8.03
C GLN A 32 2.42 -2.99 8.78
N PRO A 33 3.63 -2.60 8.34
CA PRO A 33 4.39 -1.55 9.02
C PRO A 33 3.71 -0.17 9.01
N PHE A 34 2.76 0.08 8.10
CA PHE A 34 1.93 1.29 8.11
C PHE A 34 0.74 1.16 9.06
N ILE A 35 0.15 -0.04 9.18
CA ILE A 35 -0.98 -0.33 10.08
C ILE A 35 -0.51 -0.31 11.54
N THR A 36 0.54 -1.08 11.81
CA THR A 36 1.17 -1.23 13.12
C THR A 36 2.63 -0.79 12.99
N PRO A 37 2.97 0.46 13.36
CA PRO A 37 4.31 0.97 13.23
C PRO A 37 5.30 0.07 13.98
N THR A 38 6.15 -0.63 13.23
CA THR A 38 7.24 -1.45 13.77
C THR A 38 8.47 -0.58 14.06
N ASP A 39 9.60 -1.22 14.38
CA ASP A 39 10.86 -0.52 14.63
C ASP A 39 11.39 0.21 13.36
N PHE A 40 11.22 1.54 13.34
CA PHE A 40 11.81 2.43 12.34
C PHE A 40 13.17 3.01 12.76
N SER A 41 13.80 2.49 13.82
CA SER A 41 15.07 3.00 14.35
C SER A 41 16.17 3.06 13.28
N GLY A 42 16.28 2.06 12.41
CA GLY A 42 17.26 2.02 11.32
C GLY A 42 17.07 3.17 10.31
N PRO A 43 15.91 3.27 9.63
CA PRO A 43 15.59 4.39 8.76
C PRO A 43 15.71 5.77 9.43
N LEU A 44 15.23 5.92 10.67
CA LEU A 44 15.30 7.19 11.39
C LEU A 44 16.74 7.56 11.79
N SER A 45 17.57 6.58 12.15
CA SER A 45 18.99 6.82 12.44
C SER A 45 19.75 7.27 11.19
N ARG A 46 19.41 6.71 10.02
CA ARG A 46 19.95 7.17 8.73
C ARG A 46 19.50 8.59 8.41
N TRP A 47 18.23 8.92 8.67
CA TRP A 47 17.71 10.27 8.50
C TRP A 47 18.40 11.29 9.42
N ALA A 48 18.62 10.93 10.69
CA ALA A 48 19.35 11.77 11.63
C ALA A 48 20.81 11.95 11.20
N SER A 49 21.46 10.89 10.74
CA SER A 49 22.85 10.91 10.26
C SER A 49 23.04 11.74 8.99
N SER A 50 21.98 11.89 8.17
CA SER A 50 22.00 12.77 6.99
C SER A 50 21.71 14.24 7.33
N GLY A 51 21.52 14.59 8.61
CA GLY A 51 21.22 15.96 9.05
C GLY A 51 19.75 16.33 8.90
N PHE A 52 18.84 15.36 8.99
CA PHE A 52 17.38 15.56 8.90
C PHE A 52 16.90 16.13 7.54
N GLN A 53 17.48 15.66 6.43
CA GLN A 53 17.05 16.06 5.08
C GLN A 53 15.55 15.81 4.87
N SER A 54 14.84 16.75 4.27
CA SER A 54 13.39 16.67 4.08
C SER A 54 13.02 16.79 2.59
N PRO A 55 12.12 15.94 2.05
CA PRO A 55 11.50 14.78 2.71
C PRO A 55 12.39 13.53 2.68
N PHE A 56 12.36 12.70 3.73
CA PHE A 56 13.09 11.43 3.78
C PHE A 56 12.14 10.25 3.88
N THR A 57 12.27 9.26 2.97
CA THR A 57 11.43 8.06 2.98
C THR A 57 11.91 7.07 4.04
N ILE A 58 11.07 6.79 5.04
CA ILE A 58 11.37 5.79 6.09
C ILE A 58 10.76 4.42 5.79
N PHE A 59 9.77 4.39 4.91
CA PHE A 59 9.09 3.17 4.48
C PHE A 59 8.56 3.34 3.07
N SER A 60 8.63 2.28 2.29
CA SER A 60 7.98 2.22 0.99
C SER A 60 7.58 0.79 0.70
N VAL A 61 6.39 0.62 0.15
CA VAL A 61 5.88 -0.68 -0.30
C VAL A 61 5.31 -0.53 -1.69
N GLN A 62 5.63 -1.49 -2.54
CA GLN A 62 5.04 -1.63 -3.86
C GLN A 62 3.88 -2.62 -3.78
N PHE A 63 2.79 -2.33 -4.45
CA PHE A 63 1.58 -3.14 -4.49
C PHE A 63 1.10 -3.29 -5.92
N THR A 64 0.34 -4.35 -6.20
CA THR A 64 -0.16 -4.59 -7.56
C THR A 64 -1.68 -4.59 -7.54
N VAL A 65 -2.28 -3.55 -8.11
CA VAL A 65 -3.73 -3.46 -8.21
C VAL A 65 -4.22 -4.45 -9.26
N PRO A 66 -5.00 -5.49 -8.91
CA PRO A 66 -5.54 -6.40 -9.89
C PRO A 66 -6.62 -5.70 -10.75
N PRO A 67 -6.91 -6.20 -11.96
CA PRO A 67 -7.97 -5.62 -12.80
C PRO A 67 -9.34 -5.60 -12.11
N LEU A 68 -9.66 -6.66 -11.35
CA LEU A 68 -10.77 -6.78 -10.41
C LEU A 68 -10.20 -7.28 -9.08
N CYS A 69 -10.61 -6.68 -7.98
CA CYS A 69 -10.34 -7.21 -6.64
C CYS A 69 -11.16 -8.49 -6.36
N SER A 70 -10.86 -9.16 -5.25
CA SER A 70 -11.52 -10.40 -4.81
C SER A 70 -13.03 -10.26 -4.59
N ASP A 71 -13.52 -9.05 -4.37
CA ASP A 71 -14.95 -8.70 -4.26
C ASP A 71 -15.59 -8.29 -5.60
N GLY A 72 -14.85 -8.41 -6.69
CA GLY A 72 -15.31 -8.10 -8.04
C GLY A 72 -15.28 -6.62 -8.41
N VAL A 73 -14.79 -5.74 -7.53
CA VAL A 73 -14.76 -4.29 -7.79
C VAL A 73 -13.40 -3.88 -8.37
N LYS A 74 -13.43 -3.11 -9.45
CA LYS A 74 -12.25 -2.44 -9.99
C LYS A 74 -11.95 -1.19 -9.17
N ARG A 75 -10.70 -1.03 -8.73
CA ARG A 75 -10.26 0.09 -7.88
C ARG A 75 -9.12 0.85 -8.52
N THR A 76 -9.06 2.15 -8.26
CA THR A 76 -7.84 2.95 -8.42
C THR A 76 -6.80 2.54 -7.38
N PRO A 77 -5.52 2.90 -7.54
CA PRO A 77 -4.49 2.60 -6.54
C PRO A 77 -4.82 3.10 -5.13
N TYR A 78 -5.36 4.31 -5.02
CA TYR A 78 -5.73 4.87 -3.71
C TYR A 78 -6.89 4.10 -3.06
N GLU A 79 -7.93 3.77 -3.83
CA GLU A 79 -9.07 2.98 -3.36
C GLU A 79 -8.65 1.56 -2.97
N TYR A 80 -7.72 0.97 -3.72
CA TYR A 80 -7.16 -0.34 -3.43
C TYR A 80 -6.43 -0.35 -2.09
N ILE A 81 -5.59 0.66 -1.82
CA ILE A 81 -4.96 0.79 -0.51
C ILE A 81 -6.00 0.96 0.60
N CYS A 82 -7.02 1.80 0.41
CA CYS A 82 -8.08 1.95 1.42
C CYS A 82 -8.81 0.61 1.68
N PHE A 83 -9.03 -0.18 0.63
CA PHE A 83 -9.60 -1.51 0.72
C PHE A 83 -8.69 -2.49 1.49
N LEU A 84 -7.38 -2.50 1.20
CA LEU A 84 -6.41 -3.33 1.92
C LEU A 84 -6.21 -2.89 3.38
N LEU A 85 -6.40 -1.61 3.70
CA LEU A 85 -6.34 -1.12 5.08
C LEU A 85 -7.66 -1.34 5.83
N GLY A 86 -8.78 -1.50 5.12
CA GLY A 86 -10.12 -1.50 5.69
C GLY A 86 -10.57 -0.10 6.18
N GLN A 87 -9.77 0.94 5.93
CA GLN A 87 -10.03 2.31 6.35
C GLN A 87 -9.30 3.32 5.43
N ASN A 88 -9.62 4.61 5.58
CA ASN A 88 -8.99 5.66 4.80
C ASN A 88 -7.50 5.83 5.18
N VAL A 89 -6.64 6.04 4.17
CA VAL A 89 -5.20 6.30 4.37
C VAL A 89 -4.92 7.48 5.31
N ILE A 90 -5.73 8.54 5.24
CA ILE A 90 -5.60 9.72 6.10
C ILE A 90 -5.84 9.34 7.56
N SER A 91 -6.90 8.57 7.85
CA SER A 91 -7.18 8.09 9.21
C SER A 91 -6.06 7.19 9.74
N GLN A 92 -5.49 6.32 8.90
CA GLN A 92 -4.32 5.53 9.28
C GLN A 92 -3.08 6.40 9.50
N LEU A 93 -2.88 7.44 8.69
CA LEU A 93 -1.77 8.38 8.83
C LEU A 93 -1.85 9.16 10.14
N ASP A 94 -3.05 9.55 10.58
CA ASP A 94 -3.24 10.23 11.87
C ASP A 94 -2.86 9.32 13.05
N LEU A 95 -3.27 8.05 13.00
CA LEU A 95 -2.84 7.04 13.98
C LEU A 95 -1.32 6.84 13.95
N PHE A 96 -0.75 6.74 12.76
CA PHE A 96 0.69 6.60 12.56
C PHE A 96 1.45 7.80 13.16
N GLN A 97 1.01 9.03 12.87
CA GLN A 97 1.61 10.28 13.35
C GLN A 97 1.69 10.37 14.88
N SER A 98 0.73 9.78 15.61
CA SER A 98 0.77 9.76 17.08
C SER A 98 1.98 9.02 17.66
N ASN A 99 2.59 8.11 16.88
CA ASN A 99 3.77 7.34 17.29
C ASN A 99 5.10 8.09 17.08
N PHE A 100 5.10 9.21 16.33
CA PHE A 100 6.30 9.97 15.97
C PHE A 100 6.20 11.42 16.47
N GLN A 101 6.30 11.60 17.78
CA GLN A 101 6.28 12.94 18.37
C GLN A 101 7.49 13.76 17.91
N GLY A 102 7.25 15.01 17.52
CA GLY A 102 8.30 15.92 17.05
C GLY A 102 8.77 15.69 15.60
N MET A 103 8.12 14.79 14.86
CA MET A 103 8.34 14.57 13.43
C MET A 103 7.03 14.77 12.69
N LYS A 104 7.07 15.29 11.47
CA LYS A 104 5.91 15.32 10.57
C LYS A 104 5.97 14.12 9.65
N ILE A 105 4.94 13.30 9.68
CA ILE A 105 4.77 12.16 8.79
C ILE A 105 3.87 12.56 7.63
N SER A 106 4.25 12.16 6.43
CA SER A 106 3.42 12.28 5.24
C SER A 106 3.36 10.94 4.51
N CYS A 107 2.21 10.67 3.89
CA CYS A 107 2.01 9.51 3.04
C CYS A 107 1.89 9.98 1.59
N LEU A 108 2.60 9.31 0.68
CA LEU A 108 2.44 9.48 -0.75
C LEU A 108 2.00 8.15 -1.35
N VAL A 109 0.87 8.16 -2.04
CA VAL A 109 0.44 7.04 -2.90
C VAL A 109 0.60 7.51 -4.34
N ALA A 110 1.54 6.91 -5.06
CA ALA A 110 1.82 7.21 -6.45
C ALA A 110 1.89 5.91 -7.25
N ASP A 111 1.08 5.81 -8.30
CA ASP A 111 0.94 4.65 -9.17
C ASP A 111 0.73 3.34 -8.40
N THR A 112 1.79 2.60 -8.12
CA THR A 112 1.80 1.30 -7.44
C THR A 112 2.62 1.31 -6.15
N THR A 113 2.97 2.49 -5.64
CA THR A 113 3.85 2.64 -4.47
C THR A 113 3.20 3.50 -3.41
N LEU A 114 3.19 2.99 -2.18
CA LEU A 114 2.92 3.76 -0.98
C LEU A 114 4.25 4.05 -0.28
N SER A 115 4.52 5.32 -0.01
CA SER A 115 5.71 5.74 0.73
C SER A 115 5.33 6.57 1.94
N ILE A 116 5.94 6.26 3.08
CA ILE A 116 5.88 7.08 4.29
C ILE A 116 7.16 7.90 4.36
N ARG A 117 6.99 9.21 4.49
CA ARG A 117 8.07 10.19 4.53
C ARG A 117 8.03 10.97 5.82
N VAL A 118 9.22 11.29 6.30
CA VAL A 118 9.42 12.14 7.49
C VAL A 118 10.00 13.48 7.09
N SER A 119 9.59 14.50 7.84
CA SER A 119 10.12 15.85 7.79
C SER A 119 10.11 16.48 9.18
N LYS A 120 10.84 17.59 9.34
CA LYS A 120 10.88 18.37 10.59
C LYS A 120 9.69 19.31 10.75
#